data_AF-A0A7V8VNQ4-F1
#
_entry.id   AF-A0A7V8VNQ4-F1
#
_cell.length_a   1.000
_cell.length_b   1.000
_cell.length_c   1.000
_cell.angle_alpha   90.00
_cell.angle_beta   90.00
_cell.angle_gamma   90.00
#
_symmetry.space_group_name_H-M   'P 1'
#
loop_
_entity.id
_entity.type
_entity.pdbx_description
1 polymer ?
#
loop_
_entity_poly.entity_id
_entity_poly.type
_entity_poly.pdbx_seq_one_letter_code
_entity_poly.pdbx_strand_id
1 'polypeptide(L)' 'MRTLSASRRPFFGIALTGFGMEDDIRRSHDGGFDHHLIKPVDLNKLDHIIQQVAVPSRV' A
#
# COMPACT_ATOMS: atom_id res chain seq x y z
N MET A 1 4.21 7.18 -11.18
CA MET A 1 4.03 6.88 -9.75
C MET A 1 5.07 7.64 -8.95
N ARG A 2 4.73 8.23 -7.80
CA ARG A 2 5.70 8.92 -6.91
C ARG A 2 6.28 7.94 -5.91
N THR A 3 7.53 8.14 -5.50
CA THR A 3 8.14 7.36 -4.43
C THR A 3 7.76 7.96 -3.08
N LEU A 4 7.69 7.11 -2.06
CA LEU A 4 7.52 7.51 -0.68
C LEU A 4 8.90 7.87 -0.11
N SER A 5 9.04 9.12 0.31
CA SER A 5 10.28 9.62 0.93
C SER A 5 10.32 9.22 2.40
N ALA A 6 11.49 8.80 2.89
CA ALA A 6 11.69 8.46 4.28
C ALA A 6 11.32 9.64 5.18
N SER A 7 10.24 9.46 5.96
CA SER A 7 9.77 10.42 6.95
C SER A 7 10.33 10.04 8.32
N ARG A 8 10.43 11.01 9.24
CA ARG A 8 10.91 10.78 10.61
C ARG A 8 10.03 9.80 11.41
N ARG A 9 8.83 9.49 10.91
CA ARG A 9 7.95 8.43 11.44
C ARG A 9 7.78 7.33 10.38
N PRO A 10 7.77 6.05 10.79
CA PRO A 10 7.35 4.99 9.89
C PRO A 10 5.91 5.26 9.44
N PHE A 11 5.66 5.19 8.15
CA PHE A 11 4.33 5.24 7.56
C PHE A 11 4.08 3.93 6.82
N PHE A 12 2.81 3.58 6.70
CA PHE A 12 2.36 2.44 5.91
C PHE A 12 1.71 2.95 4.63
N GLY A 13 2.20 2.49 3.48
CA GLY A 13 1.79 2.94 2.17
C GLY A 13 1.04 1.88 1.36
N ILE A 14 -0.16 2.22 0.88
CA ILE A 14 -0.91 1.39 -0.09
C ILE A 14 -0.95 2.13 -1.44
N ALA A 15 -0.37 1.53 -2.47
CA ALA A 15 -0.45 2.04 -3.84
C ALA A 15 -1.78 1.62 -4.48
N LEU A 16 -2.40 2.50 -5.27
CA LEU A 16 -3.62 2.21 -6.02
C LEU A 16 -3.42 2.53 -7.51
N THR A 17 -3.49 1.52 -8.38
CA THR A 17 -3.27 1.68 -9.83
C THR A 17 -4.49 1.30 -10.67
N GLY A 18 -4.51 1.72 -11.93
CA GLY A 18 -5.67 1.54 -12.83
C GLY A 18 -5.66 0.26 -13.66
N PHE A 19 -4.47 -0.28 -13.97
CA PHE A 19 -4.33 -1.37 -14.94
C PHE A 19 -3.68 -2.63 -14.38
N GLY A 20 -3.15 -2.60 -13.15
CA GLY A 20 -2.69 -3.78 -12.43
C GLY A 20 -1.63 -4.62 -13.13
N MET A 21 -0.85 -4.00 -14.02
CA MET A 21 0.23 -4.69 -14.72
C MET A 21 1.32 -5.08 -13.72
N GLU A 22 2.08 -6.14 -13.99
CA GLU A 22 3.20 -6.57 -13.13
C GLU A 22 4.20 -5.44 -12.90
N ASP A 23 4.43 -4.60 -13.91
CA ASP A 23 5.26 -3.41 -13.80
C ASP A 23 4.69 -2.34 -12.85
N ASP A 24 3.37 -2.20 -12.74
CA ASP A 24 2.74 -1.29 -11.77
C ASP A 24 2.95 -1.80 -10.33
N ILE A 25 2.86 -3.11 -10.13
CA ILE A 25 3.12 -3.76 -8.84
C ILE A 25 4.59 -3.56 -8.45
N ARG A 26 5.51 -3.86 -9.37
CA ARG A 26 6.95 -3.69 -9.14
C ARG A 26 7.32 -2.24 -8.83
N ARG A 27 6.82 -1.29 -9.62
CA ARG A 27 7.00 0.15 -9.35
C ARG A 27 6.45 0.59 -8.01
N SER A 28 5.42 -0.11 -7.50
CA SER A 28 4.85 0.20 -6.19
C SER A 28 5.77 -0.21 -5.06
N HIS A 29 6.31 -1.42 -5.13
CA HIS A 29 7.30 -1.89 -4.16
C HIS A 29 8.59 -1.08 -4.22
N ASP A 30 9.13 -0.84 -5.43
CA ASP A 30 10.33 -0.01 -5.63
C ASP A 30 10.12 1.44 -5.13
N GLY A 31 8.88 1.91 -5.14
CA GLY A 31 8.49 3.22 -4.63
C GLY A 31 8.33 3.29 -3.11
N GLY A 32 8.53 2.20 -2.38
CA GLY A 32 8.42 2.15 -0.92
C GLY A 32 6.99 1.95 -0.39
N PHE A 33 6.08 1.42 -1.20
CA PHE A 33 4.74 1.04 -0.76
C PHE A 33 4.74 -0.42 -0.26
N ASP A 34 4.04 -0.66 0.84
CA ASP A 34 3.90 -1.98 1.46
C ASP A 34 2.91 -2.86 0.68
N HIS A 35 1.84 -2.26 0.16
CA HIS A 35 0.80 -2.97 -0.57
C HIS A 35 0.43 -2.27 -1.88
N HIS A 36 -0.18 -3.05 -2.77
CA HIS A 36 -0.72 -2.60 -4.04
C HIS A 36 -2.17 -3.07 -4.22
N LEU A 37 -3.02 -2.14 -4.64
CA LEU A 37 -4.41 -2.36 -5.02
C LEU A 37 -4.64 -1.89 -6.45
N ILE A 38 -5.56 -2.55 -7.14
CA ILE A 38 -5.93 -2.27 -8.54
C ILE A 38 -7.36 -1.74 -8.53
N LYS A 39 -7.66 -0.78 -9.40
CA LYS A 39 -9.01 -0.28 -9.61
C LYS A 39 -9.81 -1.22 -10.53
N PRO A 40 -11.11 -1.42 -10.29
CA PRO A 40 -11.87 -0.92 -9.14
C PRO A 40 -11.43 -1.62 -7.85
N VAL A 41 -11.33 -0.84 -6.76
CA VAL A 41 -10.80 -1.36 -5.49
C VAL A 41 -11.77 -2.36 -4.87
N ASP A 42 -11.25 -3.50 -4.43
CA ASP A 42 -12.00 -4.40 -3.55
C ASP A 42 -11.94 -3.84 -2.12
N LEU A 43 -13.10 -3.39 -1.63
CA LEU A 43 -13.22 -2.79 -0.29
C LEU A 43 -12.95 -3.80 0.82
N ASN A 44 -13.27 -5.08 0.63
CA ASN A 44 -12.96 -6.11 1.64
C ASN A 44 -11.44 -6.30 1.75
N LYS A 45 -10.74 -6.28 0.62
CA LYS A 45 -9.28 -6.37 0.58
C LYS A 45 -8.64 -5.13 1.21
N LEU A 46 -9.16 -3.95 0.91
CA LEU A 46 -8.69 -2.71 1.53
C LEU A 46 -8.89 -2.74 3.06
N ASP A 47 -10.07 -3.11 3.53
CA ASP A 47 -10.38 -3.21 4.96
C ASP A 47 -9.46 -4.21 5.65
N HIS A 48 -9.20 -5.37 5.04
CA HIS A 48 -8.28 -6.35 5.59
C HIS A 48 -6.86 -5.79 5.75
N ILE A 49 -6.35 -5.07 4.74
CA ILE A 49 -5.03 -4.45 4.78
C ILE A 49 -4.98 -3.36 5.87
N ILE A 50 -6.02 -2.52 5.98
CA ILE A 50 -6.09 -1.49 7.02
C ILE A 50 -6.11 -2.11 8.42
N GLN A 51 -6.87 -3.19 8.61
CA GLN A 51 -6.94 -3.89 9.90
C GLN A 51 -5.59 -4.48 10.31
N GLN A 52 -4.78 -4.97 9.38
CA GLN A 52 -3.44 -5.52 9.68
C GLN A 52 -2.50 -4.49 10.33
N VAL A 53 -2.63 -3.21 9.95
CA VAL A 53 -1.80 -2.12 10.49
C VAL A 53 -2.44 -1.38 11.66
N ALA A 54 -3.78 -1.37 11.73
CA ALA A 54 -4.53 -0.62 12.74
C ALA A 54 -4.57 -1.33 14.10
N VAL A 55 -4.19 -2.61 14.20
CA VAL A 55 -4.03 -3.26 15.51
C VAL A 55 -2.78 -2.66 16.18
N PRO A 56 -2.95 -1.84 17.23
CA PRO A 56 -1.80 -1.39 17.99
C PRO A 56 -1.25 -2.63 18.68
N SER A 57 0.03 -2.93 18.49
CA SER A 57 0.76 -3.79 19.43
C SER A 57 0.59 -3.15 20.81
N ARG A 58 -0.32 -3.70 21.62
CA ARG A 58 -0.47 -3.32 23.02
C ARG A 58 0.85 -3.67 23.71
N VAL A 59 1.67 -2.65 23.94
CA VAL A 59 2.70 -2.63 24.98
C VAL A 59 2.11 -2.06 26.25
#